data_AF-A0A7Y3I529-F1
#
_entry.id   AF-A0A7Y3I529-F1
#
_cell.length_a   1.000
_cell.length_b   1.000
_cell.length_c   1.000
_cell.angle_alpha   90.00
_cell.angle_beta   90.00
_cell.angle_gamma   90.00
#
_symmetry.space_group_name_H-M   'P 1'
#
loop_
_entity.id
_entity.type
_entity.pdbx_description
1 polymer ?
#
loop_
_entity_poly.entity_id
_entity_poly.type
_entity_poly.pdbx_seq_one_letter_code
_entity_poly.pdbx_strand_id
1 'polypeptide(L)'
;MGELHVRKRLRNVDPISLVGGTPITIGRSSSNRIVLPSNAVSRKHCVIELADGRPRLRDLGSRGGTRVNGETVKEAWLANGDVIVIGRFELVYEDPDAASPPTPEAISISDPAAPVDTDTDSDATPDVHPDSAALASARAEIDERRVELETLQGDLDRRVAEVAAREDAVASREETLETARRVADERTPDPDRQAAEASALQTRLDAIAAREEAVATLEGTLDDTRRELDEQRAALAADAEARLEAQEEMLAAREEEIAADRVAIDEEHKRLEADRQKRESERQELESVQAAAAAAGAALEARQAELEQRERAVAAERETRDARTRAREAEAAELVSRLEAAEVTRAESVERAASAVRERETLQPEIESLRAEQASTAAELTALQSHVASQQQSIGRLDAERKALLEERSHLATAITELRSAIATVVQAAQRLQATRHRVRQLETRWIDTDEAMNAVDAAGATPDSDLLARHATLATELENAHEDREEATNALEATLAQLARTAGPIEAPRPWRGVPTDGGGADVKGPFGWLKRGRS
;
A
#
# COMPACT_ATOMS: atom_id res chain seq x y z
N MET A 1 -49.07 -2.25 -4.24
CA MET A 1 -50.26 -1.36 -4.42
C MET A 1 -50.74 -1.00 -3.02
N GLY A 2 -50.81 0.28 -2.66
CA GLY A 2 -51.12 0.70 -1.29
C GLY A 2 -52.57 0.43 -0.85
N GLU A 3 -52.76 0.05 0.42
CA GLU A 3 -54.07 -0.14 1.04
C GLU A 3 -54.30 0.90 2.14
N LEU A 4 -55.53 1.36 2.32
CA LEU A 4 -55.88 2.28 3.40
C LEU A 4 -56.67 1.53 4.45
N HIS A 5 -56.11 1.42 5.65
CA HIS A 5 -56.72 0.71 6.77
C HIS A 5 -57.42 1.72 7.69
N VAL A 6 -58.75 1.63 7.74
CA VAL A 6 -59.55 2.52 8.61
C VAL A 6 -59.74 1.86 9.96
N ARG A 7 -58.94 2.26 10.95
CA ARG A 7 -59.11 1.81 12.34
C ARG A 7 -60.01 2.77 13.10
N LYS A 8 -61.32 2.53 13.05
CA LYS A 8 -62.22 3.16 14.03
C LYS A 8 -61.97 2.49 15.38
N ARG A 9 -61.67 3.26 16.43
CA ARG A 9 -61.33 2.80 17.81
C ARG A 9 -62.28 1.77 18.47
N LEU A 10 -63.35 1.32 17.81
CA LEU A 10 -64.33 0.33 18.27
C LEU A 10 -64.81 -0.68 17.20
N ARG A 11 -64.34 -0.62 15.93
CA ARG A 11 -64.60 -1.66 14.89
C ARG A 11 -63.48 -1.63 13.84
N ASN A 12 -62.85 -2.78 13.60
CA ASN A 12 -62.03 -3.00 12.40
C ASN A 12 -62.94 -2.86 11.18
N VAL A 13 -62.70 -1.85 10.35
CA VAL A 13 -63.35 -1.71 9.04
C VAL A 13 -62.47 -2.42 8.02
N ASP A 14 -63.09 -3.08 7.04
CA ASP A 14 -62.37 -3.74 5.95
C ASP A 14 -61.42 -2.76 5.25
N PRO A 15 -60.20 -3.22 4.89
CA PRO A 15 -59.22 -2.38 4.22
C PRO A 15 -59.74 -1.93 2.85
N ILE A 16 -59.49 -0.66 2.50
CA ILE A 16 -59.90 -0.10 1.21
C ILE A 16 -58.65 0.12 0.37
N SER A 17 -58.48 -0.71 -0.65
CA SER A 17 -57.34 -0.64 -1.55
C SER A 17 -57.43 0.58 -2.49
N LEU A 18 -56.30 1.28 -2.67
CA LEU A 18 -56.11 2.38 -3.62
C LEU A 18 -55.83 1.81 -5.02
N VAL A 19 -56.85 1.22 -5.66
CA VAL A 19 -56.68 0.58 -6.98
C VAL A 19 -57.01 1.56 -8.11
N GLY A 20 -56.08 1.71 -9.06
CA GLY A 20 -56.35 2.28 -10.39
C GLY A 20 -56.44 3.81 -10.48
N GLY A 21 -55.77 4.56 -9.60
CA GLY A 21 -55.71 6.03 -9.69
C GLY A 21 -57.02 6.77 -9.40
N THR A 22 -58.06 6.05 -8.93
CA THR A 22 -59.33 6.67 -8.52
C THR A 22 -59.14 7.35 -7.15
N PRO A 23 -59.43 8.66 -7.03
CA PRO A 23 -59.27 9.36 -5.75
C PRO A 23 -60.27 8.83 -4.71
N ILE A 24 -59.77 8.54 -3.51
CA ILE A 24 -60.57 8.13 -2.36
C ILE A 24 -61.02 9.39 -1.61
N THR A 25 -62.31 9.69 -1.68
CA THR A 25 -62.91 10.80 -0.93
C THR A 25 -63.30 10.37 0.48
N ILE A 26 -63.01 11.23 1.45
CA ILE A 26 -63.29 11.00 2.87
C ILE A 26 -64.14 12.15 3.41
N GLY A 27 -65.22 11.86 4.13
CA GLY A 27 -66.05 12.90 4.75
C GLY A 27 -67.35 12.37 5.34
N ARG A 28 -68.19 13.28 5.87
CA ARG A 28 -69.46 12.88 6.52
C ARG A 28 -70.58 12.51 5.55
N SER A 29 -70.52 13.00 4.31
CA SER A 29 -71.56 12.72 3.31
C SER A 29 -71.50 11.25 2.89
N SER A 30 -72.66 10.64 2.68
CA SER A 30 -72.79 9.29 2.11
C SER A 30 -72.24 9.18 0.68
N SER A 31 -71.94 10.30 0.01
CA SER A 31 -71.32 10.33 -1.32
C SER A 31 -69.80 10.11 -1.31
N ASN A 32 -69.16 10.03 -0.13
CA ASN A 32 -67.73 9.75 -0.03
C ASN A 32 -67.47 8.24 -0.02
N ARG A 33 -66.28 7.85 -0.50
CA ARG A 33 -65.85 6.45 -0.43
C ARG A 33 -65.62 6.00 1.01
N ILE A 34 -65.15 6.90 1.88
CA ILE A 34 -65.04 6.66 3.32
C ILE A 34 -65.97 7.64 4.04
N VAL A 35 -67.03 7.08 4.61
CA VAL A 35 -68.06 7.85 5.31
C VAL A 35 -67.74 7.89 6.81
N LEU A 36 -67.45 9.09 7.32
CA LEU A 36 -67.18 9.35 8.72
C LEU A 36 -68.37 10.10 9.36
N PRO A 37 -69.34 9.42 9.99
CA PRO A 37 -70.55 10.04 10.51
C PRO A 37 -70.26 10.84 11.80
N SER A 38 -69.88 12.11 11.63
CA SER A 38 -69.70 13.06 12.73
C SER A 38 -69.89 14.50 12.25
N ASN A 39 -70.44 15.34 13.13
CA ASN A 39 -70.60 16.77 12.87
C ASN A 39 -69.25 17.52 12.81
N ALA A 40 -68.19 16.96 13.38
CA ALA A 40 -66.83 17.50 13.31
C ALA A 40 -66.16 17.28 11.95
N VAL A 41 -66.75 16.45 11.08
CA VAL A 41 -66.19 16.12 9.76
C VAL A 41 -66.96 16.88 8.66
N SER A 42 -66.27 17.59 7.77
CA SER A 42 -66.90 18.24 6.61
C SER A 42 -67.59 17.24 5.67
N ARG A 43 -68.55 17.73 4.86
CA ARG A 43 -69.29 16.90 3.89
C ARG A 43 -68.35 16.20 2.90
N LYS A 44 -67.38 16.93 2.37
CA LYS A 44 -66.18 16.42 1.71
C LYS A 44 -65.01 16.98 2.52
N HIS A 45 -64.25 16.14 3.20
CA HIS A 45 -63.26 16.57 4.18
C HIS A 45 -61.87 16.60 3.54
N CYS A 46 -61.42 15.44 3.07
CA CYS A 46 -60.15 15.31 2.37
C CYS A 46 -60.27 14.24 1.28
N VAL A 47 -59.26 14.20 0.41
CA VAL A 47 -59.13 13.22 -0.66
C VAL A 47 -57.73 12.64 -0.61
N ILE A 48 -57.63 11.32 -0.79
CA ILE A 48 -56.37 10.62 -1.01
C ILE A 48 -56.32 10.20 -2.47
N GLU A 49 -55.31 10.63 -3.18
CA GLU A 49 -55.11 10.37 -4.61
C GLU A 49 -53.70 9.86 -4.87
N LEU A 50 -53.53 9.14 -5.98
CA LEU A 50 -52.21 8.73 -6.43
C LEU A 50 -51.66 9.82 -7.35
N ALA A 51 -50.66 10.57 -6.89
CA ALA A 51 -49.97 11.60 -7.67
C ALA A 51 -48.50 11.17 -7.85
N ASP A 52 -47.99 11.19 -9.08
CA ASP A 52 -46.59 10.81 -9.38
C ASP A 52 -46.18 9.42 -8.84
N GLY A 53 -47.14 8.48 -8.81
CA GLY A 53 -46.94 7.12 -8.30
C GLY A 53 -46.87 7.02 -6.77
N ARG A 54 -47.12 8.11 -6.03
CA ARG A 54 -47.15 8.14 -4.57
C ARG A 54 -48.53 8.58 -4.05
N PRO A 55 -48.98 8.06 -2.90
CA PRO A 55 -50.23 8.50 -2.28
C PRO A 55 -50.07 9.92 -1.71
N ARG A 56 -50.96 10.83 -2.11
CA ARG A 56 -51.06 12.19 -1.58
C ARG A 56 -52.42 12.42 -0.93
N LEU A 57 -52.40 12.89 0.30
CA LEU A 57 -53.58 13.41 0.99
C LEU A 57 -53.71 14.91 0.73
N ARG A 58 -54.94 15.36 0.46
CA ARG A 58 -55.29 16.77 0.32
C ARG A 58 -56.56 17.10 1.09
N ASP A 59 -56.49 18.09 1.97
CA ASP A 59 -57.65 18.64 2.67
C ASP A 59 -58.45 19.56 1.74
N LEU A 60 -59.78 19.42 1.74
CA LEU A 60 -60.69 20.15 0.84
C LEU A 60 -61.32 21.37 1.53
N GLY A 61 -60.57 22.04 2.41
CA GLY A 61 -61.07 23.18 3.20
C GLY A 61 -62.00 22.71 4.31
N SER A 62 -61.62 21.66 5.01
CA SER A 62 -62.43 21.10 6.08
C SER A 62 -62.51 22.06 7.28
N ARG A 63 -63.61 22.00 8.04
CA ARG A 63 -63.80 22.87 9.21
C ARG A 63 -62.86 22.51 10.37
N GLY A 64 -62.49 21.23 10.48
CA GLY A 64 -61.66 20.71 11.58
C GLY A 64 -60.18 20.56 11.23
N GLY A 65 -59.81 20.72 9.96
CA GLY A 65 -58.48 20.36 9.45
C GLY A 65 -58.27 18.84 9.40
N THR A 66 -57.31 18.42 8.57
CA THR A 66 -56.80 17.05 8.56
C THR A 66 -55.44 17.03 9.26
N ARG A 67 -55.21 16.05 10.14
CA ARG A 67 -53.91 15.85 10.81
C ARG A 67 -53.23 14.58 10.30
N VAL A 68 -51.92 14.63 10.08
CA VAL A 68 -51.08 13.46 9.76
C VAL A 68 -49.95 13.42 10.77
N ASN A 69 -49.80 12.30 11.48
CA ASN A 69 -48.81 12.11 12.56
C ASN A 69 -48.81 13.24 13.62
N GLY A 70 -49.99 13.81 13.89
CA GLY A 70 -50.18 14.88 14.87
C GLY A 70 -50.14 16.31 14.32
N GLU A 71 -49.61 16.52 13.12
CA GLU A 71 -49.48 17.84 12.48
C GLU A 71 -50.66 18.15 11.56
N THR A 72 -51.13 19.39 11.55
CA THR A 72 -52.26 19.80 10.69
C THR A 72 -51.75 20.16 9.30
N VAL A 73 -52.26 19.47 8.27
CA VAL A 73 -51.75 19.56 6.90
C VAL A 73 -52.85 19.99 5.92
N LYS A 74 -52.49 20.78 4.90
CA LYS A 74 -53.34 21.05 3.73
C LYS A 74 -53.12 20.03 2.63
N GLU A 75 -51.87 19.65 2.41
CA GLU A 75 -51.44 18.55 1.54
C GLU A 75 -50.30 17.81 2.23
N ALA A 76 -50.28 16.48 2.12
CA ALA A 76 -49.21 15.64 2.67
C ALA A 76 -49.00 14.39 1.80
N TRP A 77 -47.75 13.99 1.58
CA TRP A 77 -47.40 12.69 1.02
C TRP A 77 -47.51 11.63 2.11
N LEU A 78 -48.18 10.53 1.84
CA LEU A 78 -48.37 9.45 2.82
C LEU A 78 -47.26 8.42 2.69
N ALA A 79 -46.67 8.04 3.81
CA ALA A 79 -45.74 6.93 3.95
C ALA A 79 -46.42 5.78 4.70
N ASN A 80 -45.93 4.56 4.47
CA ASN A 80 -46.44 3.36 5.16
C ASN A 80 -46.37 3.53 6.68
N GLY A 81 -47.49 3.33 7.36
CA GLY A 81 -47.65 3.50 8.82
C GLY A 81 -48.15 4.88 9.25
N ASP A 82 -48.34 5.84 8.34
CA ASP A 82 -48.79 7.18 8.70
C ASP A 82 -50.21 7.17 9.28
N VAL A 83 -50.39 7.92 10.37
CA VAL A 83 -51.65 8.05 11.10
C VAL A 83 -52.35 9.36 10.72
N ILE A 84 -53.49 9.24 10.06
CA ILE A 84 -54.33 10.34 9.62
C ILE A 84 -55.49 10.50 10.61
N VAL A 85 -55.59 11.67 11.24
CA VAL A 85 -56.66 12.00 12.19
C VAL A 85 -57.62 13.02 11.60
N ILE A 86 -58.90 12.66 11.57
CA ILE A 86 -60.00 13.48 11.07
C ILE A 86 -61.09 13.54 12.15
N GLY A 87 -61.16 14.67 12.87
CA GLY A 87 -62.04 14.82 14.02
C GLY A 87 -61.72 13.79 15.11
N ARG A 88 -62.63 12.83 15.35
CA ARG A 88 -62.44 11.74 16.33
C ARG A 88 -61.99 10.40 15.70
N PHE A 89 -61.77 10.40 14.38
CA PHE A 89 -61.44 9.19 13.64
C PHE A 89 -59.96 9.16 13.32
N GLU A 90 -59.37 7.98 13.46
CA GLU A 90 -57.98 7.69 13.18
C GLU A 90 -57.93 6.68 12.02
N LEU A 91 -57.13 6.96 11.01
CA LEU A 91 -56.95 6.13 9.82
C LEU A 91 -55.45 5.86 9.69
N VAL A 92 -55.06 4.65 9.30
CA VAL A 92 -53.66 4.28 9.11
C VAL A 92 -53.46 3.92 7.64
N TYR A 93 -52.44 4.51 7.01
CA TYR A 93 -52.03 4.13 5.67
C TYR A 93 -51.09 2.93 5.74
N GLU A 94 -51.42 1.82 5.06
CA GLU A 94 -50.62 0.60 5.06
C GLU A 94 -50.29 0.20 3.60
N ASP A 95 -49.01 0.23 3.22
CA ASP A 95 -48.58 -0.24 1.90
C ASP A 95 -48.00 -1.65 1.99
N PRO A 96 -48.69 -2.69 1.46
CA PRO A 96 -48.24 -4.08 1.54
C PRO A 96 -46.97 -4.35 0.71
N ASP A 97 -46.58 -3.45 -0.21
CA ASP A 97 -45.34 -3.57 -1.01
C ASP A 97 -44.16 -2.76 -0.43
N ALA A 98 -44.36 -2.00 0.65
CA ALA A 98 -43.29 -1.21 1.24
C ALA A 98 -42.35 -2.08 2.10
N ALA A 99 -41.29 -2.60 1.48
CA ALA A 99 -40.20 -3.29 2.17
C ALA A 99 -39.50 -2.36 3.19
N SER A 100 -39.88 -2.47 4.47
CA SER A 100 -39.26 -1.91 5.69
C SER A 100 -38.94 -0.40 5.75
N PRO A 101 -39.07 0.24 6.93
CA PRO A 101 -39.19 1.70 7.04
C PRO A 101 -37.86 2.44 6.76
N PRO A 102 -37.85 3.53 5.98
CA PRO A 102 -36.83 4.56 6.14
C PRO A 102 -37.11 5.36 7.42
N THR A 103 -36.11 5.36 8.31
CA THR A 103 -35.94 6.24 9.47
C THR A 103 -36.22 7.71 9.10
N PRO A 104 -36.84 8.54 9.97
CA PRO A 104 -37.30 9.87 9.60
C PRO A 104 -36.13 10.83 9.34
N GLU A 105 -35.86 11.11 8.07
CA GLU A 105 -35.07 12.26 7.65
C GLU A 105 -35.98 13.49 7.54
N ALA A 106 -35.80 14.40 8.50
CA ALA A 106 -35.91 15.85 8.42
C ALA A 106 -36.88 16.43 7.38
N ILE A 107 -38.10 16.78 7.81
CA ILE A 107 -38.86 17.83 7.14
C ILE A 107 -38.37 19.18 7.67
N SER A 108 -37.80 19.95 6.74
CA SER A 108 -37.31 21.31 6.90
C SER A 108 -38.45 22.27 7.24
N ILE A 109 -38.18 23.10 8.25
CA ILE A 109 -39.08 24.06 8.87
C ILE A 109 -39.39 25.21 7.91
N SER A 110 -40.63 25.68 7.91
CA SER A 110 -40.95 27.08 7.63
C SER A 110 -42.10 27.52 8.55
N ASP A 111 -41.71 28.05 9.70
CA ASP A 111 -42.47 28.96 10.58
C ASP A 111 -42.05 30.41 10.21
N PRO A 112 -42.74 31.51 10.60
CA PRO A 112 -43.39 31.69 11.91
C PRO A 112 -44.73 32.45 11.94
N ALA A 113 -45.50 32.22 13.01
CA ALA A 113 -45.89 33.25 14.02
C ALA A 113 -47.22 32.85 14.68
N ALA A 114 -47.18 32.26 15.88
CA ALA A 114 -47.26 32.94 17.19
C ALA A 114 -48.68 32.85 17.79
N PRO A 115 -48.87 33.03 19.12
CA PRO A 115 -49.20 31.93 20.05
C PRO A 115 -50.57 32.17 20.70
N VAL A 116 -50.99 31.30 21.63
CA VAL A 116 -51.48 31.69 22.96
C VAL A 116 -51.91 30.44 23.73
N ASP A 117 -51.56 30.52 25.00
CA ASP A 117 -51.55 29.53 26.06
C ASP A 117 -52.88 28.87 26.43
N THR A 118 -52.66 27.71 27.00
CA THR A 118 -53.46 26.90 27.90
C THR A 118 -53.97 27.67 29.12
N ASP A 119 -55.20 27.36 29.53
CA ASP A 119 -55.57 27.02 30.91
C ASP A 119 -56.96 26.34 30.88
N THR A 120 -57.06 25.06 31.24
CA THR A 120 -57.35 24.55 32.60
C THR A 120 -58.86 24.59 32.90
N ASP A 121 -59.57 23.45 32.80
CA ASP A 121 -59.90 22.61 33.96
C ASP A 121 -60.92 21.49 33.62
N SER A 122 -60.72 20.37 34.33
CA SER A 122 -61.68 19.40 34.86
C SER A 122 -63.11 19.35 34.31
N ASP A 123 -63.60 18.19 33.85
CA ASP A 123 -64.25 17.21 34.74
C ASP A 123 -64.82 16.02 33.93
N ALA A 124 -64.95 14.89 34.62
CA ALA A 124 -65.35 13.60 34.11
C ALA A 124 -66.76 13.56 33.49
N THR A 125 -66.98 12.65 32.53
CA THR A 125 -68.31 12.15 32.18
C THR A 125 -68.30 10.63 32.05
N PRO A 126 -69.31 9.92 32.63
CA PRO A 126 -69.47 8.48 32.49
C PRO A 126 -70.37 8.11 31.30
N ASP A 127 -70.21 6.85 30.87
CA ASP A 127 -70.94 6.16 29.81
C ASP A 127 -72.47 6.19 29.95
N VAL A 128 -73.17 6.26 28.82
CA VAL A 128 -74.64 6.22 28.72
C VAL A 128 -75.09 4.97 27.96
N HIS A 129 -75.85 4.11 28.64
CA HIS A 129 -76.57 2.95 28.10
C HIS A 129 -77.97 3.31 27.55
N PRO A 130 -78.55 2.46 26.67
CA PRO A 130 -79.78 2.77 25.94
C PRO A 130 -81.04 2.31 26.70
N ASP A 131 -81.40 3.00 27.78
CA ASP A 131 -82.73 2.85 28.44
C ASP A 131 -83.28 4.20 28.98
N SER A 132 -82.62 5.32 28.66
CA SER A 132 -82.92 6.62 29.27
C SER A 132 -84.21 7.28 28.78
N ALA A 133 -84.73 6.89 27.61
CA ALA A 133 -85.90 7.54 27.01
C ALA A 133 -87.22 7.13 27.69
N ALA A 134 -87.38 5.85 28.07
CA ALA A 134 -88.59 5.35 28.73
C ALA A 134 -88.67 5.84 30.19
N LEU A 135 -87.54 5.84 30.90
CA LEU A 135 -87.44 6.35 32.28
C LEU A 135 -87.63 7.88 32.36
N ALA A 136 -87.26 8.62 31.32
CA ALA A 136 -87.51 10.07 31.25
C ALA A 136 -89.00 10.39 31.07
N SER A 137 -89.73 9.61 30.27
CA SER A 137 -91.18 9.79 30.08
C SER A 137 -91.97 9.49 31.36
N ALA A 138 -91.63 8.40 32.06
CA ALA A 138 -92.29 8.03 33.31
C ALA A 138 -92.04 9.04 34.43
N ARG A 139 -90.83 9.62 34.51
CA ARG A 139 -90.51 10.67 35.50
C ARG A 139 -91.29 11.96 35.25
N ALA A 140 -91.46 12.37 33.99
CA ALA A 140 -92.23 13.56 33.65
C ALA A 140 -93.71 13.43 34.06
N GLU A 141 -94.32 12.27 33.85
CA GLU A 141 -95.71 11.99 34.26
C GLU A 141 -95.90 11.97 35.79
N ILE A 142 -94.89 11.50 36.54
CA ILE A 142 -94.91 11.53 38.00
C ILE A 142 -94.78 12.96 38.52
N ASP A 143 -93.92 13.78 37.92
CA ASP A 143 -93.74 15.18 38.30
C ASP A 143 -95.00 16.02 38.02
N GLU A 144 -95.69 15.77 36.89
CA GLU A 144 -96.96 16.44 36.55
C GLU A 144 -98.07 16.11 37.56
N ARG A 145 -98.24 14.82 37.90
CA ARG A 145 -99.23 14.38 38.92
C ARG A 145 -98.90 14.90 40.32
N ARG A 146 -97.61 15.08 40.65
CA ARG A 146 -97.19 15.68 41.93
C ARG A 146 -97.63 17.14 42.02
N VAL A 147 -97.46 17.91 40.95
CA VAL A 147 -97.90 19.32 40.89
C VAL A 147 -99.42 19.42 41.01
N GLU A 148 -100.18 18.55 40.34
CA GLU A 148 -101.65 18.50 40.50
C GLU A 148 -102.08 18.22 41.95
N LEU A 149 -101.45 17.25 42.62
CA LEU A 149 -101.74 16.96 44.03
C LEU A 149 -101.42 18.15 44.95
N GLU A 150 -100.31 18.84 44.71
CA GLU A 150 -99.92 20.02 45.48
C GLU A 150 -100.93 21.18 45.32
N THR A 151 -101.49 21.34 44.12
CA THR A 151 -102.57 22.32 43.87
C THR A 151 -103.89 21.95 44.55
N LEU A 152 -104.31 20.69 44.49
CA LEU A 152 -105.52 20.20 45.15
C LEU A 152 -105.42 20.31 46.67
N GLN A 153 -104.23 20.10 47.22
CA GLN A 153 -103.97 20.23 48.65
C GLN A 153 -104.03 21.70 49.09
N GLY A 154 -103.49 22.63 48.30
CA GLY A 154 -103.67 24.07 48.54
C GLY A 154 -105.12 24.54 48.45
N ASP A 155 -105.93 23.95 47.57
CA ASP A 155 -107.36 24.23 47.48
C ASP A 155 -108.15 23.66 48.67
N LEU A 156 -107.77 22.47 49.18
CA LEU A 156 -108.34 21.91 50.41
C LEU A 156 -108.02 22.78 51.62
N ASP A 157 -106.77 23.21 51.79
CA ASP A 157 -106.34 24.08 52.88
C ASP A 157 -107.09 25.43 52.85
N ARG A 158 -107.31 25.99 51.66
CA ARG A 158 -108.13 27.22 51.50
C ARG A 158 -109.58 26.98 51.94
N ARG A 159 -110.19 25.85 51.59
CA ARG A 159 -111.57 25.52 51.98
C ARG A 159 -111.69 25.25 53.48
N VAL A 160 -110.71 24.60 54.09
CA VAL A 160 -110.64 24.41 55.56
C VAL A 160 -110.53 25.75 56.26
N ALA A 161 -109.69 26.67 55.77
CA ALA A 161 -109.58 28.03 56.31
C ALA A 161 -110.89 28.84 56.17
N GLU A 162 -111.62 28.69 55.06
CA GLU A 162 -112.95 29.30 54.89
C GLU A 162 -113.99 28.74 55.86
N VAL A 163 -113.94 27.44 56.17
CA VAL A 163 -114.85 26.81 57.14
C VAL A 163 -114.52 27.30 58.55
N ALA A 164 -113.24 27.33 58.95
CA ALA A 164 -112.81 27.87 60.24
C ALA A 164 -113.22 29.34 60.41
N ALA A 165 -113.06 30.17 59.37
CA ALA A 165 -113.49 31.57 59.40
C ALA A 165 -115.03 31.73 59.54
N ARG A 166 -115.81 30.79 59.00
CA ARG A 166 -117.27 30.75 59.20
C ARG A 166 -117.64 30.35 60.63
N GLU A 167 -116.89 29.43 61.25
CA GLU A 167 -117.09 29.05 62.66
C GLU A 167 -116.78 30.21 63.61
N ASP A 168 -115.69 30.95 63.39
CA ASP A 168 -115.36 32.17 64.15
C ASP A 168 -116.44 33.26 63.97
N ALA A 169 -116.97 33.40 62.75
CA ALA A 169 -118.06 34.34 62.47
C ALA A 169 -119.35 33.95 63.21
N VAL A 170 -119.66 32.65 63.30
CA VAL A 170 -120.80 32.13 64.09
C VAL A 170 -120.59 32.39 65.58
N ALA A 171 -119.40 32.14 66.12
CA ALA A 171 -119.07 32.44 67.51
C ALA A 171 -119.21 33.95 67.85
N SER A 172 -118.75 34.85 66.97
CA SER A 172 -118.93 36.31 67.16
C SER A 172 -120.40 36.74 67.08
N ARG A 173 -121.22 36.00 66.32
CA ARG A 173 -122.66 36.23 66.17
C ARG A 173 -123.43 35.78 67.43
N GLU A 174 -122.97 34.73 68.09
CA GLU A 174 -123.50 34.26 69.36
C GLU A 174 -123.18 35.22 70.50
N GLU A 175 -121.96 35.76 70.57
CA GLU A 175 -121.56 36.76 71.57
C GLU A 175 -122.35 38.08 71.43
N THR A 176 -122.66 38.50 70.19
CA THR A 176 -123.50 39.67 69.90
C THR A 176 -124.99 39.44 70.19
N LEU A 177 -125.47 38.19 70.08
CA LEU A 177 -126.82 37.78 70.49
C LEU A 177 -126.96 37.70 72.02
N GLU A 178 -125.91 37.26 72.73
CA GLU A 178 -125.83 37.25 74.20
C GLU A 178 -125.87 38.68 74.78
N THR A 179 -125.18 39.64 74.13
CA THR A 179 -125.25 41.07 74.50
C THR A 179 -126.59 41.70 74.16
N ALA A 180 -127.21 41.34 73.04
CA ALA A 180 -128.56 41.80 72.67
C ALA A 180 -129.64 41.27 73.63
N ARG A 181 -129.50 40.03 74.12
CA ARG A 181 -130.40 39.45 75.14
C ARG A 181 -130.33 40.19 76.48
N ARG A 182 -129.15 40.67 76.90
CA ARG A 182 -129.01 41.51 78.11
C ARG A 182 -129.68 42.89 78.01
N VAL A 183 -129.94 43.40 76.80
CA VAL A 183 -130.59 44.71 76.57
C VAL A 183 -132.11 44.58 76.34
N ALA A 184 -132.61 43.39 76.04
CA ALA A 184 -134.02 43.14 75.71
C ALA A 184 -134.94 42.87 76.94
N ASP A 185 -134.40 42.73 78.15
CA ASP A 185 -135.14 42.29 79.35
C ASP A 185 -135.97 43.39 80.08
N GLU A 186 -136.11 44.60 79.52
CA GLU A 186 -136.89 45.69 80.14
C GLU A 186 -138.13 46.18 79.36
N ARG A 187 -138.59 45.50 78.31
CA ARG A 187 -139.88 45.84 77.66
C ARG A 187 -140.68 44.60 77.25
N THR A 188 -141.89 44.51 77.77
CA THR A 188 -142.94 43.54 77.41
C THR A 188 -143.22 43.52 75.90
N PRO A 189 -143.05 42.37 75.21
CA PRO A 189 -143.26 42.28 73.75
C PRO A 189 -144.69 41.89 73.36
N ASP A 190 -145.03 42.23 72.12
CA ASP A 190 -146.31 42.08 71.41
C ASP A 190 -146.50 40.63 70.85
N PRO A 191 -147.61 39.93 71.16
CA PRO A 191 -147.80 38.50 70.87
C PRO A 191 -147.85 38.14 69.37
N ASP A 192 -148.23 39.06 68.48
CA ASP A 192 -148.39 38.73 67.05
C ASP A 192 -147.05 38.59 66.32
N ARG A 193 -146.00 39.25 66.80
CA ARG A 193 -144.65 39.18 66.23
C ARG A 193 -143.94 37.87 66.59
N GLN A 194 -144.23 37.33 67.78
CA GLN A 194 -143.66 36.07 68.28
C GLN A 194 -144.16 34.86 67.50
N ALA A 195 -145.43 34.86 67.09
CA ALA A 195 -146.00 33.78 66.28
C ALA A 195 -145.35 33.70 64.87
N ALA A 196 -145.07 34.85 64.26
CA ALA A 196 -144.41 34.92 62.95
C ALA A 196 -142.93 34.49 63.03
N GLU A 197 -142.21 34.91 64.07
CA GLU A 197 -140.81 34.49 64.30
C GLU A 197 -140.71 33.00 64.65
N ALA A 198 -141.64 32.45 65.43
CA ALA A 198 -141.69 31.02 65.73
C ALA A 198 -141.95 30.17 64.47
N SER A 199 -142.85 30.60 63.58
CA SER A 199 -143.12 29.93 62.31
C SER A 199 -141.91 29.96 61.35
N ALA A 200 -141.21 31.10 61.29
CA ALA A 200 -139.99 31.23 60.50
C ALA A 200 -138.83 30.37 61.03
N LEU A 201 -138.71 30.22 62.36
CA LEU A 201 -137.73 29.32 62.99
C LEU A 201 -138.10 27.85 62.75
N GLN A 202 -139.38 27.49 62.84
CA GLN A 202 -139.84 26.13 62.55
C GLN A 202 -139.53 25.73 61.11
N THR A 203 -139.80 26.63 60.15
CA THR A 203 -139.46 26.40 58.73
C THR A 203 -137.95 26.22 58.50
N ARG A 204 -137.11 26.93 59.27
CA ARG A 204 -135.65 26.77 59.21
C ARG A 204 -135.18 25.46 59.82
N LEU A 205 -135.77 25.02 60.92
CA LEU A 205 -135.47 23.73 61.54
C LEU A 205 -135.83 22.57 60.60
N ASP A 206 -136.99 22.63 59.95
CA ASP A 206 -137.41 21.62 58.97
C ASP A 206 -136.46 21.59 57.76
N ALA A 207 -135.95 22.75 57.32
CA ALA A 207 -134.96 22.84 56.25
C ALA A 207 -133.55 22.34 56.65
N ILE A 208 -133.19 22.43 57.94
CA ILE A 208 -131.94 21.86 58.47
C ILE A 208 -132.07 20.33 58.54
N ALA A 209 -133.19 19.82 59.07
CA ALA A 209 -133.45 18.38 59.13
C ALA A 209 -133.43 17.73 57.73
N ALA A 210 -134.03 18.40 56.72
CA ALA A 210 -133.97 17.92 55.33
C ALA A 210 -132.54 17.92 54.74
N ARG A 211 -131.67 18.85 55.19
CA ARG A 211 -130.25 18.87 54.79
C ARG A 211 -129.45 17.77 55.50
N GLU A 212 -129.72 17.50 56.77
CA GLU A 212 -129.09 16.41 57.51
C GLU A 212 -129.41 15.05 56.86
N GLU A 213 -130.66 14.83 56.44
CA GLU A 213 -131.05 13.63 55.69
C GLU A 213 -130.33 13.53 54.33
N ALA A 214 -130.19 14.65 53.60
CA ALA A 214 -129.43 14.69 52.35
C ALA A 214 -127.93 14.41 52.55
N VAL A 215 -127.33 14.91 53.64
CA VAL A 215 -125.94 14.63 53.99
C VAL A 215 -125.76 13.14 54.31
N ALA A 216 -126.66 12.54 55.09
CA ALA A 216 -126.62 11.10 55.39
C ALA A 216 -126.71 10.23 54.11
N THR A 217 -127.55 10.63 53.13
CA THR A 217 -127.59 9.93 51.83
C THR A 217 -126.29 10.08 51.03
N LEU A 218 -125.66 11.26 51.06
CA LEU A 218 -124.38 11.48 50.37
C LEU A 218 -123.25 10.70 51.04
N GLU A 219 -123.22 10.64 52.37
CA GLU A 219 -122.27 9.82 53.13
C GLU A 219 -122.39 8.34 52.76
N GLY A 220 -123.61 7.81 52.65
CA GLY A 220 -123.85 6.45 52.16
C GLY A 220 -123.28 6.21 50.75
N THR A 221 -123.54 7.11 49.80
CA THR A 221 -122.97 6.99 48.44
C THR A 221 -121.44 7.12 48.40
N LEU A 222 -120.87 7.91 49.31
CA LEU A 222 -119.43 8.10 49.42
C LEU A 222 -118.75 6.84 50.00
N ASP A 223 -119.40 6.16 50.94
CA ASP A 223 -118.90 4.89 51.46
C ASP A 223 -119.02 3.74 50.43
N ASP A 224 -120.08 3.72 49.62
CA ASP A 224 -120.21 2.78 48.50
C ASP A 224 -119.11 2.99 47.45
N THR A 225 -118.84 4.24 47.05
CA THR A 225 -117.76 4.54 46.09
C THR A 225 -116.36 4.28 46.66
N ARG A 226 -116.14 4.51 47.95
CA ARG A 226 -114.90 4.10 48.63
C ARG A 226 -114.70 2.59 48.58
N ARG A 227 -115.76 1.83 48.85
CA ARG A 227 -115.72 0.38 48.79
C ARG A 227 -115.41 -0.12 47.37
N GLU A 228 -116.03 0.46 46.35
CA GLU A 228 -115.75 0.14 44.95
C GLU A 228 -114.30 0.48 44.55
N LEU A 229 -113.77 1.62 45.01
CA LEU A 229 -112.38 2.01 44.77
C LEU A 229 -111.38 1.07 45.46
N ASP A 230 -111.66 0.63 46.68
CA ASP A 230 -110.83 -0.32 47.41
C ASP A 230 -110.84 -1.71 46.72
N GLU A 231 -111.99 -2.15 46.20
CA GLU A 231 -112.10 -3.37 45.40
C GLU A 231 -111.30 -3.25 44.07
N GLN A 232 -111.39 -2.13 43.37
CA GLN A 232 -110.60 -1.87 42.15
C GLN A 232 -109.09 -1.82 42.43
N ARG A 233 -108.68 -1.19 43.54
CA ARG A 233 -107.27 -1.13 43.97
C ARG A 233 -106.73 -2.51 44.30
N ALA A 234 -107.51 -3.34 45.01
CA ALA A 234 -107.13 -4.71 45.31
C ALA A 234 -106.97 -5.55 44.04
N ALA A 235 -107.88 -5.39 43.06
CA ALA A 235 -107.78 -6.09 41.78
C ALA A 235 -106.55 -5.68 40.96
N LEU A 236 -106.23 -4.38 40.90
CA LEU A 236 -105.02 -3.87 40.22
C LEU A 236 -103.73 -4.31 40.93
N ALA A 237 -103.72 -4.34 42.26
CA ALA A 237 -102.58 -4.84 43.03
C ALA A 237 -102.31 -6.32 42.74
N ALA A 238 -103.35 -7.15 42.72
CA ALA A 238 -103.23 -8.58 42.39
C ALA A 238 -102.74 -8.82 40.94
N ASP A 239 -103.21 -8.04 39.96
CA ASP A 239 -102.74 -8.12 38.57
C ASP A 239 -101.28 -7.65 38.42
N ALA A 240 -100.87 -6.64 39.19
CA ALA A 240 -99.48 -6.18 39.22
C ALA A 240 -98.54 -7.21 39.87
N GLU A 241 -98.95 -7.82 40.99
CA GLU A 241 -98.20 -8.91 41.64
C GLU A 241 -98.03 -10.11 40.70
N ALA A 242 -99.11 -10.55 40.03
CA ALA A 242 -99.03 -11.66 39.06
C ALA A 242 -98.10 -11.35 37.87
N ARG A 243 -98.06 -10.09 37.38
CA ARG A 243 -97.12 -9.68 36.32
C ARG A 243 -95.67 -9.67 36.79
N LEU A 244 -95.43 -9.23 38.03
CA LEU A 244 -94.09 -9.23 38.63
C LEU A 244 -93.57 -10.66 38.79
N GLU A 245 -94.39 -11.57 39.34
CA GLU A 245 -94.04 -12.99 39.47
C GLU A 245 -93.70 -13.61 38.09
N ALA A 246 -94.52 -13.35 37.07
CA ALA A 246 -94.24 -13.82 35.71
C ALA A 246 -92.97 -13.22 35.10
N GLN A 247 -92.64 -11.96 35.40
CA GLN A 247 -91.39 -11.33 34.97
C GLN A 247 -90.18 -11.93 35.70
N GLU A 248 -90.28 -12.19 37.00
CA GLU A 248 -89.22 -12.81 37.79
C GLU A 248 -88.91 -14.22 37.30
N GLU A 249 -89.94 -15.02 36.98
CA GLU A 249 -89.75 -16.35 36.38
C GLU A 249 -89.06 -16.27 35.01
N MET A 250 -89.46 -15.31 34.16
CA MET A 250 -88.84 -15.11 32.85
C MET A 250 -87.38 -14.65 32.96
N LEU A 251 -87.07 -13.77 33.92
CA LEU A 251 -85.71 -13.32 34.19
C LEU A 251 -84.83 -14.46 34.73
N ALA A 252 -85.35 -15.27 35.64
CA ALA A 252 -84.64 -16.44 36.15
C ALA A 252 -84.32 -17.45 35.03
N ALA A 253 -85.27 -17.73 34.14
CA ALA A 253 -85.04 -18.58 32.97
C ALA A 253 -83.98 -18.00 32.02
N ARG A 254 -83.98 -16.67 31.82
CA ARG A 254 -82.99 -16.00 30.98
C ARG A 254 -81.60 -15.99 31.61
N GLU A 255 -81.50 -15.84 32.93
CA GLU A 255 -80.22 -15.93 33.65
C GLU A 255 -79.62 -17.34 33.56
N GLU A 256 -80.45 -18.38 33.63
CA GLU A 256 -80.00 -19.77 33.45
C GLU A 256 -79.48 -20.01 32.03
N GLU A 257 -80.16 -19.48 31.01
CA GLU A 257 -79.70 -19.53 29.61
C GLU A 257 -78.36 -18.81 29.42
N ILE A 258 -78.23 -17.59 29.96
CA ILE A 258 -76.97 -16.82 29.91
C ILE A 258 -75.84 -17.57 30.64
N ALA A 259 -76.14 -18.24 31.75
CA ALA A 259 -75.16 -19.04 32.47
C ALA A 259 -74.69 -20.24 31.63
N ALA A 260 -75.61 -20.92 30.94
CA ALA A 260 -75.28 -22.02 30.03
C ALA A 260 -74.42 -21.54 28.85
N ASP A 261 -74.77 -20.41 28.24
CA ASP A 261 -73.99 -19.82 27.14
C ASP A 261 -72.57 -19.45 27.57
N ARG A 262 -72.39 -18.89 28.78
CA ARG A 262 -71.06 -18.57 29.33
C ARG A 262 -70.19 -19.81 29.46
N VAL A 263 -70.74 -20.91 29.97
CA VAL A 263 -70.01 -22.18 30.08
C VAL A 263 -69.62 -22.71 28.70
N ALA A 264 -70.51 -22.63 27.72
CA ALA A 264 -70.23 -23.05 26.34
C ALA A 264 -69.10 -22.22 25.71
N ILE A 265 -69.14 -20.89 25.88
CA ILE A 265 -68.10 -19.97 25.40
C ILE A 265 -66.75 -20.27 26.07
N ASP A 266 -66.73 -20.52 27.39
CA ASP A 266 -65.51 -20.86 28.12
C ASP A 266 -64.90 -22.19 27.64
N GLU A 267 -65.72 -23.19 27.35
CA GLU A 267 -65.26 -24.46 26.76
C GLU A 267 -64.69 -24.27 25.35
N GLU A 268 -65.35 -23.47 24.52
CA GLU A 268 -64.86 -23.16 23.17
C GLU A 268 -63.54 -22.38 23.21
N HIS A 269 -63.42 -21.39 24.12
CA HIS A 269 -62.20 -20.63 24.32
C HIS A 269 -61.03 -21.54 24.72
N LYS A 270 -61.25 -22.48 25.66
CA LYS A 270 -60.24 -23.48 26.06
C LYS A 270 -59.80 -24.36 24.89
N ARG A 271 -60.72 -24.78 24.01
CA ARG A 271 -60.39 -25.55 22.80
C ARG A 271 -59.55 -24.72 21.84
N LEU A 272 -59.93 -23.46 21.60
CA LEU A 272 -59.19 -22.56 20.72
C LEU A 272 -57.79 -22.22 21.25
N GLU A 273 -57.65 -22.06 22.56
CA GLU A 273 -56.34 -21.85 23.20
C GLU A 273 -55.44 -23.07 23.07
N ALA A 274 -55.96 -24.28 23.27
CA ALA A 274 -55.22 -25.52 23.07
C ALA A 274 -54.76 -25.67 21.60
N ASP A 275 -55.65 -25.40 20.64
CA ASP A 275 -55.31 -25.38 19.22
C ASP A 275 -54.26 -24.32 18.88
N ARG A 276 -54.34 -23.13 19.50
CA ARG A 276 -53.36 -22.06 19.32
C ARG A 276 -51.99 -22.48 19.84
N GLN A 277 -51.92 -23.05 21.04
CA GLN A 277 -50.68 -23.57 21.63
C GLN A 277 -50.07 -24.68 20.76
N LYS A 278 -50.91 -25.59 20.24
CA LYS A 278 -50.46 -26.63 19.31
C LYS A 278 -49.86 -26.03 18.04
N ARG A 279 -50.56 -25.11 17.38
CA ARG A 279 -50.03 -24.42 16.17
C ARG A 279 -48.76 -23.63 16.46
N GLU A 280 -48.65 -23.02 17.63
CA GLU A 280 -47.45 -22.30 18.05
C GLU A 280 -46.26 -23.26 18.24
N SER A 281 -46.48 -24.44 18.84
CA SER A 281 -45.45 -25.48 18.95
C SER A 281 -45.03 -26.02 17.58
N GLU A 282 -45.97 -26.30 16.68
CA GLU A 282 -45.69 -26.73 15.30
C GLU A 282 -44.91 -25.66 14.52
N ARG A 283 -45.23 -24.37 14.74
CA ARG A 283 -44.49 -23.24 14.14
C ARG A 283 -43.06 -23.18 14.66
N GLN A 284 -42.85 -23.32 15.97
CA GLN A 284 -41.51 -23.34 16.56
C GLN A 284 -40.68 -24.53 16.06
N GLU A 285 -41.29 -25.70 15.91
CA GLU A 285 -40.63 -26.87 15.29
C GLU A 285 -40.24 -26.58 13.84
N LEU A 286 -41.15 -26.03 13.03
CA LEU A 286 -40.88 -25.62 11.65
C LEU A 286 -39.77 -24.57 11.55
N GLU A 287 -39.79 -23.55 12.41
CA GLU A 287 -38.73 -22.53 12.49
C GLU A 287 -37.38 -23.16 12.84
N SER A 288 -37.34 -24.13 13.76
CA SER A 288 -36.12 -24.85 14.12
C SER A 288 -35.57 -25.70 12.96
N VAL A 289 -36.46 -26.36 12.20
CA VAL A 289 -36.09 -27.16 11.02
C VAL A 289 -35.60 -26.25 9.90
N GLN A 290 -36.25 -25.11 9.66
CA GLN A 290 -35.81 -24.12 8.69
C GLN A 290 -34.44 -23.53 9.04
N ALA A 291 -34.21 -23.21 10.32
CA ALA A 291 -32.91 -22.75 10.80
C ALA A 291 -31.82 -23.82 10.59
N ALA A 292 -32.11 -25.08 10.89
CA ALA A 292 -31.18 -26.20 10.64
C ALA A 292 -30.90 -26.39 9.14
N ALA A 293 -31.92 -26.28 8.28
CA ALA A 293 -31.77 -26.36 6.83
C ALA A 293 -30.93 -25.21 6.27
N ALA A 294 -31.16 -23.98 6.75
CA ALA A 294 -30.36 -22.80 6.38
C ALA A 294 -28.88 -22.96 6.80
N ALA A 295 -28.63 -23.45 8.02
CA ALA A 295 -27.28 -23.74 8.50
C ALA A 295 -26.59 -24.83 7.67
N ALA A 296 -27.32 -25.89 7.29
CA ALA A 296 -26.81 -26.92 6.41
C ALA A 296 -26.48 -26.39 5.01
N GLY A 297 -27.33 -25.51 4.46
CA GLY A 297 -27.10 -24.81 3.20
C GLY A 297 -25.81 -23.98 3.24
N ALA A 298 -25.66 -23.14 4.25
CA ALA A 298 -24.45 -22.33 4.44
C ALA A 298 -23.17 -23.18 4.60
N ALA A 299 -23.25 -24.31 5.30
CA ALA A 299 -22.13 -25.24 5.43
C ALA A 299 -21.76 -25.90 4.10
N LEU A 300 -22.73 -26.16 3.23
CA LEU A 300 -22.53 -26.75 1.91
C LEU A 300 -21.90 -25.75 0.94
N GLU A 301 -22.35 -24.49 0.96
CA GLU A 301 -21.73 -23.39 0.22
C GLU A 301 -20.27 -23.16 0.68
N ALA A 302 -20.00 -23.17 1.98
CA ALA A 302 -18.65 -23.05 2.51
C ALA A 302 -17.73 -24.19 2.04
N ARG A 303 -18.24 -25.43 2.03
CA ARG A 303 -17.50 -26.59 1.48
C ARG A 303 -17.27 -26.48 -0.02
N GLN A 304 -18.23 -25.97 -0.78
CA GLN A 304 -18.07 -25.73 -2.22
C GLN A 304 -16.98 -24.70 -2.47
N ALA A 305 -16.97 -23.58 -1.74
CA ALA A 305 -15.92 -22.57 -1.84
C ALA A 305 -14.54 -23.13 -1.49
N GLU A 306 -14.43 -23.98 -0.46
CA GLU A 306 -13.18 -24.65 -0.11
C GLU A 306 -12.70 -25.60 -1.22
N LEU A 307 -13.61 -26.37 -1.83
CA LEU A 307 -13.29 -27.25 -2.96
C LEU A 307 -12.80 -26.47 -4.16
N GLU A 308 -13.49 -25.38 -4.54
CA GLU A 308 -13.04 -24.51 -5.64
C GLU A 308 -11.65 -23.92 -5.37
N GLN A 309 -11.37 -23.50 -4.13
CA GLN A 309 -10.05 -23.01 -3.75
C GLN A 309 -8.98 -24.10 -3.88
N ARG A 310 -9.29 -25.33 -3.45
CA ARG A 310 -8.39 -26.49 -3.62
C ARG A 310 -8.16 -26.81 -5.09
N GLU A 311 -9.18 -26.78 -5.93
CA GLU A 311 -9.04 -27.00 -7.38
C GLU A 311 -8.15 -25.94 -8.03
N ARG A 312 -8.32 -24.67 -7.68
CA ARG A 312 -7.44 -23.58 -8.13
C ARG A 312 -6.00 -23.79 -7.69
N ALA A 313 -5.78 -24.23 -6.44
CA ALA A 313 -4.44 -24.53 -5.94
C ALA A 313 -3.80 -25.70 -6.71
N VAL A 314 -4.53 -26.79 -6.94
CA VAL A 314 -4.05 -27.94 -7.72
C VAL A 314 -3.75 -27.54 -9.18
N ALA A 315 -4.57 -26.67 -9.78
CA ALA A 315 -4.33 -26.16 -11.13
C ALA A 315 -3.03 -25.33 -11.20
N ALA A 316 -2.79 -24.44 -10.21
CA ALA A 316 -1.56 -23.67 -10.12
C ALA A 316 -0.32 -24.56 -9.91
N GLU A 317 -0.42 -25.62 -9.08
CA GLU A 317 0.65 -26.59 -8.92
C GLU A 317 0.95 -27.38 -10.21
N ARG A 318 -0.08 -27.70 -11.01
CA ARG A 318 0.11 -28.32 -12.33
C ARG A 318 0.81 -27.37 -13.29
N GLU A 319 0.38 -26.12 -13.37
CA GLU A 319 0.99 -25.12 -14.25
C GLU A 319 2.47 -24.88 -13.89
N THR A 320 2.80 -24.78 -12.60
CA THR A 320 4.19 -24.64 -12.16
C THR A 320 5.03 -25.90 -12.45
N ARG A 321 4.45 -27.10 -12.33
CA ARG A 321 5.10 -28.35 -12.74
C ARG A 321 5.36 -28.35 -14.25
N ASP A 322 4.37 -27.99 -15.06
CA ASP A 322 4.49 -27.93 -16.52
C ASP A 322 5.49 -26.86 -16.98
N ALA A 323 5.56 -25.73 -16.28
CA ALA A 323 6.57 -24.70 -16.54
C ALA A 323 7.98 -25.23 -16.23
N ARG A 324 8.16 -25.98 -15.14
CA ARG A 324 9.44 -26.63 -14.81
C ARG A 324 9.85 -27.69 -15.83
N THR A 325 8.90 -28.48 -16.33
CA THR A 325 9.21 -29.48 -17.37
C THR A 325 9.61 -28.78 -18.67
N ARG A 326 8.88 -27.74 -19.11
CA ARG A 326 9.25 -26.94 -20.29
C ARG A 326 10.62 -26.28 -20.14
N ALA A 327 10.95 -25.75 -18.95
CA ALA A 327 12.26 -25.16 -18.69
C ALA A 327 13.38 -26.21 -18.81
N ARG A 328 13.19 -27.42 -18.25
CA ARG A 328 14.15 -28.52 -18.38
C ARG A 328 14.31 -28.99 -19.82
N GLU A 329 13.22 -29.08 -20.58
CA GLU A 329 13.26 -29.43 -22.00
C GLU A 329 14.03 -28.38 -22.81
N ALA A 330 13.83 -27.08 -22.51
CA ALA A 330 14.58 -25.99 -23.13
C ALA A 330 16.08 -26.02 -22.79
N GLU A 331 16.44 -26.22 -21.51
CA GLU A 331 17.83 -26.39 -21.07
C GLU A 331 18.49 -27.60 -21.75
N ALA A 332 17.78 -28.74 -21.85
CA ALA A 332 18.26 -29.92 -22.54
C ALA A 332 18.50 -29.65 -24.03
N ALA A 333 17.58 -28.95 -24.70
CA ALA A 333 17.73 -28.56 -26.09
C ALA A 333 18.93 -27.62 -26.31
N GLU A 334 19.18 -26.67 -25.39
CA GLU A 334 20.36 -25.80 -25.45
C GLU A 334 21.65 -26.60 -25.27
N LEU A 335 21.69 -27.55 -24.33
CA LEU A 335 22.85 -28.42 -24.13
C LEU A 335 23.13 -29.27 -25.37
N VAL A 336 22.11 -29.82 -26.01
CA VAL A 336 22.26 -30.56 -27.28
C VAL A 336 22.84 -29.66 -28.36
N SER A 337 22.29 -28.46 -28.57
CA SER A 337 22.79 -27.49 -29.54
C SER A 337 24.27 -27.10 -29.28
N ARG A 338 24.65 -26.92 -28.01
CA ARG A 338 26.04 -26.64 -27.61
C ARG A 338 26.97 -27.82 -27.86
N LEU A 339 26.52 -29.06 -27.62
CA LEU A 339 27.28 -30.27 -27.90
C LEU A 339 27.50 -30.43 -29.41
N GLU A 340 26.45 -30.26 -30.22
CA GLU A 340 26.56 -30.29 -31.68
C GLU A 340 27.56 -29.25 -32.20
N ALA A 341 27.48 -28.00 -31.71
CA ALA A 341 28.45 -26.96 -32.06
C ALA A 341 29.89 -27.32 -31.63
N ALA A 342 30.07 -27.90 -30.44
CA ALA A 342 31.37 -28.36 -29.97
C ALA A 342 31.93 -29.51 -30.83
N GLU A 343 31.07 -30.43 -31.29
CA GLU A 343 31.46 -31.50 -32.20
C GLU A 343 31.91 -30.96 -33.57
N VAL A 344 31.18 -29.98 -34.12
CA VAL A 344 31.57 -29.31 -35.37
C VAL A 344 32.93 -28.62 -35.21
N THR A 345 33.14 -27.81 -34.17
CA THR A 345 34.44 -27.15 -33.94
C THR A 345 35.58 -28.15 -33.70
N ARG A 346 35.30 -29.27 -33.04
CA ARG A 346 36.26 -30.36 -32.87
C ARG A 346 36.60 -30.99 -34.22
N ALA A 347 35.61 -31.28 -35.06
CA ALA A 347 35.83 -31.82 -36.40
C ALA A 347 36.68 -30.88 -37.26
N GLU A 348 36.39 -29.57 -37.24
CA GLU A 348 37.22 -28.55 -37.91
C GLU A 348 38.64 -28.49 -37.37
N SER A 349 38.83 -28.64 -36.05
CA SER A 349 40.16 -28.66 -35.43
C SER A 349 40.98 -29.87 -35.85
N VAL A 350 40.32 -31.03 -35.99
CA VAL A 350 40.93 -32.27 -36.48
C VAL A 350 41.29 -32.14 -37.94
N GLU A 351 40.43 -31.58 -38.79
CA GLU A 351 40.76 -31.37 -40.21
C GLU A 351 41.88 -30.33 -40.39
N ARG A 352 41.90 -29.25 -39.59
CA ARG A 352 43.02 -28.29 -39.57
C ARG A 352 44.33 -28.97 -39.17
N ALA A 353 44.32 -29.80 -38.15
CA ALA A 353 45.50 -30.57 -37.73
C ALA A 353 45.93 -31.56 -38.83
N ALA A 354 44.99 -32.28 -39.44
CA ALA A 354 45.27 -33.20 -40.54
C ALA A 354 45.85 -32.48 -41.76
N SER A 355 45.32 -31.32 -42.13
CA SER A 355 45.84 -30.49 -43.21
C SER A 355 47.26 -29.99 -42.92
N ALA A 356 47.54 -29.55 -41.68
CA ALA A 356 48.88 -29.12 -41.29
C ALA A 356 49.90 -30.29 -41.31
N VAL A 357 49.45 -31.52 -40.98
CA VAL A 357 50.29 -32.73 -41.12
C VAL A 357 50.58 -33.00 -42.60
N ARG A 358 49.57 -32.98 -43.48
CA ARG A 358 49.75 -33.16 -44.93
C ARG A 358 50.71 -32.10 -45.52
N GLU A 359 50.53 -30.84 -45.14
CA GLU A 359 51.41 -29.73 -45.57
C GLU A 359 52.85 -29.96 -45.11
N ARG A 360 53.05 -30.35 -43.84
CA ARG A 360 54.38 -30.72 -43.33
C ARG A 360 54.98 -31.90 -44.08
N GLU A 361 54.19 -32.93 -44.41
CA GLU A 361 54.66 -34.06 -45.23
C GLU A 361 55.08 -33.61 -46.63
N THR A 362 54.36 -32.66 -47.25
CA THR A 362 54.75 -32.10 -48.56
C THR A 362 56.01 -31.25 -48.52
N LEU A 363 56.24 -30.53 -47.41
CA LEU A 363 57.43 -29.67 -47.20
C LEU A 363 58.64 -30.43 -46.65
N GLN A 364 58.44 -31.66 -46.15
CA GLN A 364 59.49 -32.51 -45.60
C GLN A 364 60.73 -32.67 -46.52
N PRO A 365 60.61 -32.93 -47.85
CA PRO A 365 61.78 -33.02 -48.72
C PRO A 365 62.55 -31.69 -48.84
N GLU A 366 61.86 -30.54 -48.80
CA GLU A 366 62.50 -29.22 -48.84
C GLU A 366 63.22 -28.92 -47.52
N ILE A 367 62.63 -29.28 -46.38
CA ILE A 367 63.26 -29.20 -45.06
C ILE A 367 64.52 -30.08 -45.01
N GLU A 368 64.46 -31.30 -45.55
CA GLU A 368 65.60 -32.22 -45.61
C GLU A 368 66.71 -31.70 -46.54
N SER A 369 66.34 -31.10 -47.68
CA SER A 369 67.29 -30.42 -48.58
C SER A 369 67.99 -29.24 -47.88
N LEU A 370 67.24 -28.36 -47.22
CA LEU A 370 67.80 -27.22 -46.48
C LEU A 370 68.68 -27.67 -45.32
N ARG A 371 68.34 -28.76 -44.63
CA ARG A 371 69.19 -29.35 -43.58
C ARG A 371 70.48 -29.92 -44.16
N ALA A 372 70.43 -30.54 -45.35
CA ALA A 372 71.62 -31.03 -46.04
C ALA A 372 72.53 -29.85 -46.47
N GLU A 373 71.95 -28.77 -46.98
CA GLU A 373 72.67 -27.53 -47.29
C GLU A 373 73.29 -26.89 -46.03
N GLN A 374 72.55 -26.83 -44.92
CA GLN A 374 73.08 -26.36 -43.63
C GLN A 374 74.24 -27.23 -43.12
N ALA A 375 74.14 -28.55 -43.26
CA ALA A 375 75.24 -29.45 -42.90
C ALA A 375 76.47 -29.24 -43.80
N SER A 376 76.26 -29.02 -45.11
CA SER A 376 77.34 -28.71 -46.06
C SER A 376 78.04 -27.40 -45.72
N THR A 377 77.28 -26.33 -45.47
CA THR A 377 77.82 -25.02 -45.10
C THR A 377 78.54 -25.05 -43.75
N ALA A 378 78.03 -25.83 -42.78
CA ALA A 378 78.73 -26.05 -41.51
C ALA A 378 80.07 -26.79 -41.70
N ALA A 379 80.12 -27.77 -42.60
CA ALA A 379 81.36 -28.46 -42.94
C ALA A 379 82.37 -27.52 -43.62
N GLU A 380 81.92 -26.68 -44.55
CA GLU A 380 82.75 -25.65 -45.19
C GLU A 380 83.30 -24.64 -44.16
N LEU A 381 82.47 -24.19 -43.22
CA LEU A 381 82.89 -23.26 -42.17
C LEU A 381 83.94 -23.89 -41.24
N THR A 382 83.79 -25.18 -40.90
CA THR A 382 84.77 -25.93 -40.13
C THR A 382 86.10 -26.07 -40.88
N ALA A 383 86.05 -26.34 -42.19
CA ALA A 383 87.24 -26.40 -43.03
C ALA A 383 87.96 -25.04 -43.10
N LEU A 384 87.21 -23.94 -43.26
CA LEU A 384 87.77 -22.58 -43.24
C LEU A 384 88.40 -22.24 -41.88
N GLN A 385 87.76 -22.61 -40.76
CA GLN A 385 88.33 -22.41 -39.43
C GLN A 385 89.66 -23.17 -39.25
N SER A 386 89.75 -24.40 -39.77
CA SER A 386 91.01 -25.17 -39.74
C SER A 386 92.11 -24.51 -40.59
N HIS A 387 91.76 -23.94 -41.74
CA HIS A 387 92.68 -23.22 -42.60
C HIS A 387 93.20 -21.94 -41.94
N VAL A 388 92.32 -21.17 -41.30
CA VAL A 388 92.69 -19.96 -40.53
C VAL A 388 93.61 -20.32 -39.37
N ALA A 389 93.34 -21.40 -38.64
CA ALA A 389 94.21 -21.86 -37.55
C ALA A 389 95.62 -22.24 -38.06
N SER A 390 95.70 -22.93 -39.20
CA SER A 390 96.99 -23.25 -39.84
C SER A 390 97.76 -21.99 -40.26
N GLN A 391 97.08 -21.00 -40.85
CA GLN A 391 97.72 -19.73 -41.22
C GLN A 391 98.21 -18.94 -40.00
N GLN A 392 97.44 -18.92 -38.91
CA GLN A 392 97.86 -18.28 -37.65
C GLN A 392 99.13 -18.94 -37.08
N GLN A 393 99.26 -20.25 -37.20
CA GLN A 393 100.47 -20.97 -36.78
C GLN A 393 101.68 -20.61 -37.67
N SER A 394 101.49 -20.47 -38.99
CA SER A 394 102.53 -20.00 -39.92
C SER A 394 102.96 -18.55 -39.63
N ILE A 395 102.02 -17.65 -39.33
CA ILE A 395 102.32 -16.26 -38.93
C ILE A 395 103.13 -16.25 -37.64
N GLY A 396 102.72 -17.03 -36.62
CA GLY A 396 103.48 -17.13 -35.37
C GLY A 396 104.91 -17.63 -35.56
N ARG A 397 105.15 -18.56 -36.51
CA ARG A 397 106.50 -19.01 -36.87
C ARG A 397 107.31 -17.90 -37.55
N LEU A 398 106.73 -17.18 -38.49
CA LEU A 398 107.40 -16.08 -39.19
C LEU A 398 107.73 -14.90 -38.25
N ASP A 399 106.86 -14.61 -37.28
CA ASP A 399 107.12 -13.58 -36.27
C ASP A 399 108.27 -13.98 -35.32
N ALA A 400 108.37 -15.26 -34.97
CA ALA A 400 109.50 -15.77 -34.20
C ALA A 400 110.83 -15.68 -34.97
N GLU A 401 110.83 -16.05 -36.26
CA GLU A 401 112.01 -15.92 -37.15
C GLU A 401 112.41 -14.44 -37.32
N ARG A 402 111.44 -13.54 -37.50
CA ARG A 402 111.69 -12.10 -37.58
C ARG A 402 112.32 -11.54 -36.29
N LYS A 403 111.85 -11.99 -35.13
CA LYS A 403 112.40 -11.54 -33.83
C LYS A 403 113.86 -11.97 -33.66
N ALA A 404 114.20 -13.21 -34.01
CA ALA A 404 115.57 -13.71 -33.97
C ALA A 404 116.52 -12.91 -34.90
N LEU A 405 116.08 -12.60 -36.12
CA LEU A 405 116.87 -11.79 -37.06
C LEU A 405 117.07 -10.35 -36.59
N LEU A 406 116.10 -9.76 -35.88
CA LEU A 406 116.23 -8.42 -35.30
C LEU A 406 117.24 -8.40 -34.14
N GLU A 407 117.27 -9.45 -33.31
CA GLU A 407 118.28 -9.60 -32.25
C GLU A 407 119.69 -9.73 -32.83
N GLU A 408 119.88 -10.58 -33.86
CA GLU A 408 121.15 -10.74 -34.57
C GLU A 408 121.62 -9.44 -35.23
N ARG A 409 120.72 -8.70 -35.88
CA ARG A 409 121.02 -7.38 -36.45
C ARG A 409 121.46 -6.37 -35.39
N SER A 410 120.88 -6.41 -34.19
CA SER A 410 121.27 -5.49 -33.11
C SER A 410 122.68 -5.80 -32.60
N HIS A 411 123.04 -7.08 -32.46
CA HIS A 411 124.39 -7.51 -32.09
C HIS A 411 125.43 -7.09 -33.15
N LEU A 412 125.13 -7.28 -34.44
CA LEU A 412 126.02 -6.86 -35.53
C LEU A 412 126.20 -5.34 -35.60
N ALA A 413 125.14 -4.56 -35.34
CA ALA A 413 125.22 -3.10 -35.31
C ALA A 413 126.18 -2.60 -34.21
N THR A 414 126.10 -3.19 -33.01
CA THR A 414 127.02 -2.88 -31.91
C THR A 414 128.46 -3.20 -32.27
N ALA A 415 128.72 -4.40 -32.81
CA ALA A 415 130.06 -4.83 -33.21
C ALA A 415 130.70 -3.93 -34.29
N ILE A 416 129.92 -3.50 -35.29
CA ILE A 416 130.41 -2.55 -36.32
C ILE A 416 130.80 -1.21 -35.69
N THR A 417 130.05 -0.75 -34.70
CA THR A 417 130.31 0.54 -34.03
C THR A 417 131.61 0.48 -33.22
N GLU A 418 131.85 -0.63 -32.52
CA GLU A 418 133.10 -0.89 -31.78
C GLU A 418 134.31 -1.00 -32.72
N LEU A 419 134.19 -1.72 -33.83
CA LEU A 419 135.27 -1.84 -34.83
C LEU A 419 135.62 -0.49 -35.47
N ARG A 420 134.62 0.35 -35.80
CA ARG A 420 134.85 1.70 -36.34
C ARG A 420 135.61 2.59 -35.36
N SER A 421 135.25 2.54 -34.08
CA SER A 421 135.96 3.26 -33.00
C SER A 421 137.42 2.80 -32.92
N ALA A 422 137.65 1.48 -32.90
CA ALA A 422 138.99 0.92 -32.79
C ALA A 422 139.89 1.25 -34.01
N ILE A 423 139.34 1.21 -35.23
CA ILE A 423 140.06 1.62 -36.45
C ILE A 423 140.44 3.11 -36.38
N ALA A 424 139.54 3.98 -35.91
CA ALA A 424 139.83 5.41 -35.75
C ALA A 424 141.02 5.64 -34.81
N THR A 425 141.12 4.88 -33.72
CA THR A 425 142.25 4.93 -32.77
C THR A 425 143.57 4.51 -33.42
N VAL A 426 143.56 3.44 -34.22
CA VAL A 426 144.75 2.99 -34.98
C VAL A 426 145.19 4.05 -35.99
N VAL A 427 144.25 4.67 -36.72
CA VAL A 427 144.55 5.74 -37.66
C VAL A 427 145.20 6.94 -36.97
N GLN A 428 144.68 7.35 -35.80
CA GLN A 428 145.28 8.43 -35.02
C GLN A 428 146.70 8.09 -34.54
N ALA A 429 146.93 6.86 -34.06
CA ALA A 429 148.26 6.40 -33.64
C ALA A 429 149.25 6.38 -34.83
N ALA A 430 148.81 5.90 -36.00
CA ALA A 430 149.63 5.88 -37.20
C ALA A 430 150.00 7.29 -37.69
N GLN A 431 149.07 8.25 -37.62
CA GLN A 431 149.33 9.66 -37.95
C GLN A 431 150.36 10.29 -37.00
N ARG A 432 150.29 10.00 -35.69
CA ARG A 432 151.30 10.44 -34.72
C ARG A 432 152.69 9.89 -35.07
N LEU A 433 152.78 8.60 -35.40
CA LEU A 433 154.05 7.99 -35.83
C LEU A 433 154.59 8.60 -37.13
N GLN A 434 153.73 8.94 -38.09
CA GLN A 434 154.16 9.64 -39.31
C GLN A 434 154.71 11.03 -39.00
N ALA A 435 154.06 11.78 -38.08
CA ALA A 435 154.51 13.10 -37.67
C ALA A 435 155.88 13.05 -36.96
N THR A 436 156.09 12.10 -36.04
CA THR A 436 157.39 11.94 -35.36
C THR A 436 158.48 11.50 -36.33
N ARG A 437 158.21 10.57 -37.26
CA ARG A 437 159.16 10.20 -38.33
C ARG A 437 159.54 11.36 -39.23
N HIS A 438 158.59 12.24 -39.55
CA HIS A 438 158.88 13.43 -40.35
C HIS A 438 159.77 14.41 -39.58
N ARG A 439 159.48 14.62 -38.29
CA ARG A 439 160.28 15.46 -37.40
C ARG A 439 161.72 14.94 -37.25
N VAL A 440 161.89 13.64 -37.01
CA VAL A 440 163.22 13.00 -36.95
C VAL A 440 163.99 13.24 -38.24
N ARG A 441 163.40 13.00 -39.42
CA ARG A 441 164.07 13.24 -40.71
C ARG A 441 164.50 14.70 -40.91
N GLN A 442 163.65 15.66 -40.52
CA GLN A 442 163.99 17.09 -40.60
C GLN A 442 165.17 17.44 -39.69
N LEU A 443 165.21 16.87 -38.48
CA LEU A 443 166.30 17.08 -37.54
C LEU A 443 167.57 16.35 -37.97
N GLU A 444 167.49 15.12 -38.49
CA GLU A 444 168.63 14.37 -39.06
C GLU A 444 169.28 15.11 -40.21
N THR A 445 168.49 15.71 -41.10
CA THR A 445 169.02 16.52 -42.22
C THR A 445 169.80 17.71 -41.69
N ARG A 446 169.23 18.44 -40.72
CA ARG A 446 169.89 19.57 -40.06
C ARG A 446 171.14 19.14 -39.29
N TRP A 447 171.10 17.98 -38.64
CA TRP A 447 172.22 17.40 -37.93
C TRP A 447 173.37 17.11 -38.88
N ILE A 448 173.11 16.44 -40.01
CA ILE A 448 174.12 16.15 -41.05
C ILE A 448 174.77 17.46 -41.53
N ASP A 449 173.98 18.48 -41.85
CA ASP A 449 174.51 19.78 -42.29
C ASP A 449 175.41 20.44 -41.21
N THR A 450 175.00 20.40 -39.93
CA THR A 450 175.82 20.96 -38.84
C THR A 450 177.03 20.10 -38.47
N ASP A 451 176.94 18.78 -38.62
CA ASP A 451 178.01 17.84 -38.30
C ASP A 451 179.09 17.84 -39.39
N GLU A 452 178.70 17.94 -40.67
CA GLU A 452 179.63 18.22 -41.76
C GLU A 452 180.34 19.57 -41.57
N ALA A 453 179.62 20.60 -41.11
CA ALA A 453 180.23 21.89 -40.79
C ALA A 453 181.22 21.79 -39.61
N MET A 454 180.90 21.04 -38.55
CA MET A 454 181.83 20.75 -37.44
C MET A 454 183.08 20.00 -37.92
N ASN A 455 182.91 18.93 -38.70
CA ASN A 455 184.00 18.13 -39.24
C ASN A 455 184.90 18.93 -40.21
N ALA A 456 184.31 19.83 -41.01
CA ALA A 456 185.08 20.71 -41.91
C ALA A 456 185.96 21.72 -41.14
N VAL A 457 185.48 22.22 -39.99
CA VAL A 457 186.26 23.10 -39.12
C VAL A 457 187.41 22.33 -38.44
N ASP A 458 187.14 21.13 -37.94
CA ASP A 458 188.17 20.27 -37.34
C ASP A 458 189.26 19.88 -38.36
N ALA A 459 188.88 19.54 -39.60
CA ALA A 459 189.83 19.22 -40.67
C ALA A 459 190.72 20.41 -41.08
N ALA A 460 190.26 21.65 -40.89
CA ALA A 460 191.01 22.87 -41.17
C ALA A 460 191.95 23.28 -40.01
N GLY A 461 191.90 22.59 -38.87
CA GLY A 461 192.70 22.93 -37.68
C GLY A 461 192.30 24.25 -37.01
N ALA A 462 191.09 24.75 -37.27
CA ALA A 462 190.54 25.96 -36.68
C ALA A 462 189.65 25.63 -35.47
N THR A 463 189.55 26.52 -34.49
CA THR A 463 188.59 26.35 -33.38
C THR A 463 187.18 26.72 -33.86
N PRO A 464 186.17 25.84 -33.70
CA PRO A 464 184.78 26.16 -34.02
C PRO A 464 184.29 27.38 -33.25
N ASP A 465 183.52 28.24 -33.92
CA ASP A 465 182.88 29.38 -33.27
C ASP A 465 181.78 28.90 -32.31
N SER A 466 181.56 29.66 -31.23
CA SER A 466 180.62 29.36 -30.15
C SER A 466 179.20 29.07 -30.64
N ASP A 467 178.78 29.71 -31.74
CA ASP A 467 177.44 29.57 -32.31
C ASP A 467 177.23 28.20 -32.99
N LEU A 468 178.29 27.63 -33.58
CA LEU A 468 178.24 26.32 -34.22
C LEU A 468 178.14 25.21 -33.15
N LEU A 469 178.92 25.33 -32.08
CA LEU A 469 178.91 24.41 -30.93
C LEU A 469 177.53 24.38 -30.23
N ALA A 470 176.92 25.55 -30.03
CA ALA A 470 175.60 25.65 -29.43
C ALA A 470 174.52 25.01 -30.31
N ARG A 471 174.57 25.23 -31.64
CA ARG A 471 173.62 24.61 -32.59
C ARG A 471 173.77 23.10 -32.66
N HIS A 472 175.00 22.59 -32.66
CA HIS A 472 175.28 21.15 -32.64
C HIS A 472 174.77 20.52 -31.34
N ALA A 473 175.11 21.06 -30.16
CA ALA A 473 174.62 20.53 -28.89
C ALA A 473 173.08 20.58 -28.76
N THR A 474 172.44 21.64 -29.26
CA THR A 474 170.97 21.76 -29.25
C THR A 474 170.33 20.73 -30.19
N LEU A 475 170.83 20.59 -31.42
CA LEU A 475 170.33 19.59 -32.37
C LEU A 475 170.53 18.16 -31.87
N ALA A 476 171.62 17.85 -31.16
CA ALA A 476 171.84 16.53 -30.55
C ALA A 476 170.70 16.19 -29.58
N THR A 477 170.39 17.13 -28.70
CA THR A 477 169.33 16.97 -27.68
C THR A 477 167.95 16.90 -28.33
N GLU A 478 167.67 17.72 -29.35
CA GLU A 478 166.40 17.69 -30.08
C GLU A 478 166.21 16.39 -30.87
N LEU A 479 167.28 15.84 -31.43
CA LEU A 479 167.26 14.59 -32.20
C LEU A 479 167.06 13.39 -31.28
N GLU A 480 167.71 13.36 -30.11
CA GLU A 480 167.51 12.35 -29.07
C GLU A 480 166.05 12.32 -28.59
N ASN A 481 165.50 13.49 -28.20
CA ASN A 481 164.09 13.61 -27.83
C ASN A 481 163.13 13.20 -28.97
N ALA A 482 163.45 13.54 -30.23
CA ALA A 482 162.62 13.15 -31.38
C ALA A 482 162.68 11.63 -31.67
N HIS A 483 163.80 10.97 -31.38
CA HIS A 483 163.90 9.52 -31.46
C HIS A 483 163.12 8.84 -30.34
N GLU A 484 163.16 9.36 -29.11
CA GLU A 484 162.32 8.89 -28.00
C GLU A 484 160.82 9.05 -28.32
N ASP A 485 160.39 10.23 -28.79
CA ASP A 485 159.01 10.49 -29.23
C ASP A 485 158.56 9.50 -30.32
N ARG A 486 159.47 9.15 -31.25
CA ARG A 486 159.20 8.18 -32.31
C ARG A 486 159.06 6.77 -31.74
N GLU A 487 159.90 6.39 -30.79
CA GLU A 487 159.84 5.08 -30.12
C GLU A 487 158.55 4.94 -29.32
N GLU A 488 158.17 5.97 -28.55
CA GLU A 488 156.92 6.00 -27.80
C GLU A 488 155.69 5.92 -28.73
N ALA A 489 155.71 6.67 -29.85
CA ALA A 489 154.66 6.58 -30.87
C ALA A 489 154.59 5.20 -31.55
N THR A 490 155.72 4.51 -31.70
CA THR A 490 155.77 3.15 -32.27
C THR A 490 155.16 2.15 -31.29
N ASN A 491 155.57 2.21 -30.02
CA ASN A 491 155.03 1.36 -28.95
C ASN A 491 153.51 1.58 -28.77
N ALA A 492 153.04 2.82 -28.86
CA ALA A 492 151.61 3.14 -28.81
C ALA A 492 150.82 2.57 -30.01
N LEU A 493 151.39 2.59 -31.22
CA LEU A 493 150.78 1.97 -32.39
C LEU A 493 150.74 0.44 -32.25
N GLU A 494 151.81 -0.19 -31.80
CA GLU A 494 151.84 -1.63 -31.57
C GLU A 494 150.84 -2.07 -30.49
N ALA A 495 150.72 -1.32 -29.40
CA ALA A 495 149.73 -1.57 -28.36
C ALA A 495 148.29 -1.47 -28.87
N THR A 496 147.99 -0.45 -29.70
CA THR A 496 146.64 -0.27 -30.29
C THR A 496 146.32 -1.35 -31.33
N LEU A 497 147.29 -1.77 -32.15
CA LEU A 497 147.13 -2.89 -33.09
C LEU A 497 146.93 -4.23 -32.36
N ALA A 498 147.66 -4.48 -31.27
CA ALA A 498 147.47 -5.67 -30.45
C ALA A 498 146.09 -5.69 -29.77
N GLN A 499 145.55 -4.52 -29.40
CA GLN A 499 144.21 -4.41 -28.85
C GLN A 499 143.12 -4.65 -29.90
N LEU A 500 143.29 -4.16 -31.13
CA LEU A 500 142.42 -4.46 -32.27
C LEU A 500 142.38 -5.96 -32.59
N ALA A 501 143.53 -6.64 -32.55
CA ALA A 501 143.60 -8.08 -32.79
C ALA A 501 142.85 -8.90 -31.71
N ARG A 502 142.78 -8.41 -30.47
CA ARG A 502 142.01 -9.04 -29.39
C ARG A 502 140.50 -8.81 -29.52
N THR A 503 140.07 -7.65 -30.01
CA THR A 503 138.65 -7.33 -30.18
C THR A 503 138.06 -7.91 -31.46
N ALA A 504 138.86 -8.05 -32.52
CA ALA A 504 138.46 -8.60 -33.81
C ALA A 504 138.60 -10.14 -33.89
N GLY A 505 138.24 -10.88 -32.83
CA GLY A 505 138.23 -12.36 -32.82
C GLY A 505 137.60 -12.97 -34.08
N PRO A 506 137.90 -14.24 -34.43
CA PRO A 506 137.60 -14.80 -35.75
C PRO A 506 136.12 -14.59 -36.11
N ILE A 507 135.88 -13.77 -37.13
CA ILE A 507 134.55 -13.58 -37.71
C ILE A 507 134.22 -14.88 -38.45
N GLU A 508 133.59 -15.83 -37.75
CA GLU A 508 132.96 -16.98 -38.41
C GLU A 508 131.87 -16.45 -39.34
N ALA A 509 131.93 -16.86 -40.61
CA ALA A 509 130.94 -16.47 -41.61
C ALA A 509 129.52 -16.84 -41.14
N PRO A 510 128.50 -15.99 -41.40
CA PRO A 510 127.12 -16.33 -41.05
C PRO A 510 126.71 -17.64 -41.73
N ARG A 511 126.11 -18.54 -40.95
CA ARG A 511 125.59 -19.83 -41.45
C ARG A 511 124.61 -19.58 -42.60
N PRO A 512 124.65 -20.38 -43.69
CA PRO A 512 123.75 -20.18 -44.82
C PRO A 512 122.29 -20.32 -44.37
N TRP A 513 121.49 -19.32 -44.75
CA TRP A 513 120.04 -19.26 -44.57
C TRP A 513 119.41 -20.51 -45.20
N ARG A 514 118.92 -21.44 -44.38
CA ARG A 514 118.14 -22.59 -44.88
C ARG A 514 116.73 -22.09 -45.19
N GLY A 515 116.44 -21.98 -46.49
CA GLY A 515 115.15 -21.56 -46.99
C GLY A 515 113.99 -22.37 -46.40
N VAL A 516 112.87 -21.69 -46.23
CA VAL A 516 111.55 -22.24 -45.89
C VAL A 516 111.24 -23.43 -46.81
N PRO A 517 110.78 -24.59 -46.28
CA PRO A 517 110.21 -25.64 -47.11
C PRO A 517 108.94 -25.11 -47.77
N THR A 518 108.94 -25.01 -49.09
CA THR A 518 107.71 -24.85 -49.87
C THR A 518 107.06 -26.22 -49.99
N ASP A 519 106.51 -26.73 -48.89
CA ASP A 519 105.55 -27.83 -48.93
C ASP A 519 104.19 -27.27 -49.35
N GLY A 520 104.12 -26.84 -50.61
CA GLY A 520 102.88 -26.84 -51.38
C GLY A 520 102.55 -28.28 -51.75
N GLY A 521 102.10 -29.05 -50.76
CA GLY A 521 101.45 -30.34 -50.99
C GLY A 521 100.10 -30.07 -51.65
N GLY A 522 100.01 -30.42 -52.94
CA GLY A 522 98.84 -30.21 -53.77
C GLY A 522 97.58 -30.82 -53.17
N ALA A 523 96.57 -29.96 -52.98
CA ALA A 523 95.18 -30.38 -53.01
C ALA A 523 94.67 -30.08 -54.42
N ASP A 524 94.36 -31.15 -55.16
CA ASP A 524 93.65 -31.13 -56.44
C ASP A 524 92.42 -30.21 -56.36
N VAL A 525 92.53 -29.02 -56.95
CA VAL A 525 91.37 -28.19 -57.25
C VAL A 525 90.67 -28.80 -58.47
N LYS A 526 89.78 -29.77 -58.23
CA LYS A 526 88.64 -29.99 -59.12
C LYS A 526 87.52 -29.05 -58.73
N GLY A 527 87.69 -27.77 -59.08
CA GLY A 527 86.63 -26.78 -59.04
C GLY A 527 85.66 -27.00 -60.22
N PRO A 528 84.34 -27.11 -60.00
CA PRO A 528 83.36 -27.36 -61.04
C PRO A 528 82.79 -26.03 -61.56
N PHE A 529 83.60 -25.17 -62.17
CA PHE A 529 83.07 -24.05 -62.98
C PHE A 529 84.03 -23.74 -64.13
N GLY A 530 83.93 -24.54 -65.19
CA GLY A 530 84.26 -24.10 -66.54
C GLY A 530 83.20 -23.11 -67.06
N TRP A 531 83.46 -22.50 -68.23
CA TRP A 531 82.72 -21.40 -68.87
C TRP A 531 83.09 -20.03 -68.26
N LEU A 532 83.70 -19.05 -68.94
CA LEU A 532 83.76 -18.74 -70.36
C LEU A 532 84.97 -17.81 -70.61
N LYS A 533 85.92 -18.21 -71.46
CA LYS A 533 86.96 -17.34 -72.02
C LYS A 533 86.64 -17.10 -73.49
N ARG A 534 86.06 -15.95 -73.84
CA ARG A 534 86.03 -15.29 -75.17
C ARG A 534 85.53 -13.85 -74.94
N GLY A 535 86.25 -12.77 -75.25
CA GLY A 535 87.57 -12.62 -75.81
C GLY A 535 88.06 -11.16 -75.81
N ARG A 536 89.34 -11.03 -76.21
CA ARG A 536 90.04 -9.88 -76.81
C ARG A 536 89.44 -8.48 -76.62
N SER A 537 90.12 -7.66 -75.82
CA SER A 537 91.15 -6.71 -76.29
C SER A 537 92.01 -6.28 -75.12
#